data_AF-A0A2R7P0G0-F1
#
_entry.id   AF-A0A2R7P0G0-F1
#
_cell.length_a   1.000
_cell.length_b   1.000
_cell.length_c   1.000
_cell.angle_alpha   90.00
_cell.angle_beta   90.00
_cell.angle_gamma   90.00
#
_symmetry.space_group_name_H-M   'P 1'
#
loop_
_entity.id
_entity.type
_entity.pdbx_description
1 polymer ?
#
loop_
_entity_poly.entity_id
_entity_poly.type
_entity_poly.pdbx_seq_one_letter_code
_entity_poly.pdbx_strand_id
1 'polypeptide(L)'
;MTADVAVVSNFALSATVTMTSGTGGTVAPASSRTVPVGGTVTYTLTPNAGNVASASGSCIGVLTGNTYTVNPVTADCNVAFSFAPLTVTATAGTNGTVTPLGVTNVAAPGNTVVYTVTPDPGFVARVAAGGSACGGTLVGTTYTTNPVNASCTVGVTFVALAVPASIPTLSEWGLLILSALMAALFIYFHRRQAR
;
A
#
# COMPACT_ATOMS: atom_id res chain seq x y z
N MET A 1 46.53 -39.26 -53.56
CA MET A 1 45.86 -37.97 -53.41
C MET A 1 45.16 -37.97 -52.07
N THR A 2 45.80 -37.45 -51.03
CA THR A 2 45.15 -37.22 -49.73
C THR A 2 44.48 -35.86 -49.80
N ALA A 3 43.15 -35.84 -49.79
CA ALA A 3 42.38 -34.61 -49.79
C ALA A 3 42.60 -33.86 -48.47
N ASP A 4 42.99 -32.60 -48.57
CA ASP A 4 43.10 -31.69 -47.44
C ASP A 4 41.69 -31.24 -47.05
N VAL A 5 41.19 -31.74 -45.91
CA VAL A 5 39.89 -31.36 -45.37
C VAL A 5 40.10 -30.12 -44.51
N ALA A 6 39.77 -28.96 -45.04
CA ALA A 6 39.76 -27.73 -44.27
C ALA A 6 38.63 -27.79 -43.21
N VAL A 7 39.00 -27.93 -41.94
CA VAL A 7 38.10 -27.73 -40.80
C VAL A 7 38.00 -26.24 -40.54
N VAL A 8 36.89 -25.62 -40.94
CA VAL A 8 36.59 -24.23 -40.59
C VAL A 8 36.00 -24.20 -39.19
N SER A 9 36.73 -23.66 -38.21
CA SER A 9 36.23 -23.37 -36.88
C SER A 9 35.54 -22.00 -36.86
N ASN A 10 34.21 -21.99 -36.75
CA ASN A 10 33.45 -20.74 -36.60
C ASN A 10 33.47 -20.30 -35.13
N PHE A 11 34.38 -19.40 -34.77
CA PHE A 11 34.41 -18.79 -33.44
C PHE A 11 33.35 -17.68 -33.35
N ALA A 12 32.16 -18.03 -32.86
CA ALA A 12 31.15 -17.05 -32.49
C ALA A 12 31.46 -16.51 -31.08
N LEU A 13 31.51 -15.19 -30.94
CA LEU A 13 31.67 -14.54 -29.63
C LEU A 13 30.44 -14.85 -28.76
N SER A 14 30.67 -15.37 -27.56
CA SER A 14 29.62 -15.73 -26.59
C SER A 14 29.79 -14.97 -25.29
N ALA A 15 28.68 -14.83 -24.56
CA ALA A 15 28.61 -14.22 -23.25
C ALA A 15 27.74 -15.08 -22.33
N THR A 16 28.11 -15.11 -21.06
CA THR A 16 27.51 -15.94 -20.01
C THR A 16 26.75 -15.07 -19.02
N VAL A 17 25.47 -15.41 -18.86
CA VAL A 17 24.60 -14.88 -17.80
C VAL A 17 24.66 -15.84 -16.63
N THR A 18 25.42 -15.47 -15.59
CA THR A 18 25.50 -16.23 -14.35
C THR A 18 24.30 -15.87 -13.48
N MET A 19 23.51 -16.87 -13.06
CA MET A 19 22.41 -16.62 -12.13
C MET A 19 22.62 -17.27 -10.77
N THR A 20 22.10 -16.60 -9.75
CA THR A 20 21.81 -17.19 -8.45
C THR A 20 20.34 -16.96 -8.10
N SER A 21 19.78 -17.89 -7.31
CA SER A 21 18.42 -17.78 -6.77
C SER A 21 18.46 -17.90 -5.26
N GLY A 22 17.82 -16.97 -4.57
CA GLY A 22 17.55 -17.05 -3.14
C GLY A 22 16.43 -18.03 -2.80
N THR A 23 16.15 -18.16 -1.50
CA THR A 23 15.01 -18.94 -0.98
C THR A 23 13.68 -18.19 -1.18
N GLY A 24 12.55 -18.87 -0.96
CA GLY A 24 11.23 -18.23 -1.01
C GLY A 24 10.57 -18.19 -2.40
N GLY A 25 11.14 -18.89 -3.37
CA GLY A 25 10.60 -19.06 -4.72
C GLY A 25 11.47 -20.00 -5.55
N THR A 26 11.16 -20.11 -6.84
CA THR A 26 11.93 -20.88 -7.82
C THR A 26 12.18 -20.06 -9.08
N VAL A 27 13.22 -20.42 -9.84
CA VAL A 27 13.59 -19.76 -11.10
C VAL A 27 13.76 -20.82 -12.19
N ALA A 28 13.21 -20.55 -13.37
CA ALA A 28 13.30 -21.43 -14.53
C ALA A 28 13.85 -20.66 -15.75
N PRO A 29 14.93 -21.13 -16.40
CA PRO A 29 15.78 -22.24 -15.99
C PRO A 29 16.56 -21.94 -14.70
N ALA A 30 16.87 -22.98 -13.94
CA ALA A 30 17.61 -22.90 -12.67
C ALA A 30 19.14 -22.99 -12.83
N SER A 31 19.66 -22.76 -14.04
CA SER A 31 21.09 -22.78 -14.35
C SER A 31 21.51 -21.59 -15.22
N SER A 32 22.73 -21.08 -14.97
CA SER A 32 23.38 -20.06 -15.80
C SER A 32 23.36 -20.43 -17.29
N ARG A 33 23.32 -19.41 -18.17
CA ARG A 33 23.21 -19.63 -19.62
C ARG A 33 24.26 -18.86 -20.39
N THR A 34 24.87 -19.53 -21.36
CA THR A 34 25.77 -18.91 -22.34
C THR A 34 25.02 -18.75 -23.65
N VAL A 35 25.05 -17.55 -24.22
CA VAL A 35 24.42 -17.21 -25.50
C VAL A 35 25.42 -16.46 -26.39
N PRO A 36 25.23 -16.43 -27.71
CA PRO A 36 26.00 -15.52 -28.57
C PRO A 36 25.84 -14.07 -28.11
N VAL A 37 26.88 -13.24 -28.28
CA VAL A 37 26.79 -11.80 -28.02
C VAL A 37 25.68 -11.20 -28.90
N GLY A 38 24.84 -10.35 -28.31
CA GLY A 38 23.62 -9.83 -28.93
C GLY A 38 22.40 -10.74 -28.75
N GLY A 39 22.57 -11.94 -28.20
CA GLY A 39 21.48 -12.86 -27.90
C GLY A 39 20.64 -12.43 -26.70
N THR A 40 19.58 -13.21 -26.44
CA THR A 40 18.60 -12.94 -25.37
C THR A 40 18.53 -14.10 -24.40
N VAL A 41 18.48 -13.77 -23.11
CA VAL A 41 18.19 -14.74 -22.04
C VAL A 41 16.93 -14.31 -21.31
N THR A 42 16.06 -15.28 -21.01
CA THR A 42 14.85 -15.06 -20.21
C THR A 42 14.78 -16.08 -19.08
N TYR A 43 14.42 -15.59 -17.89
CA TYR A 43 14.14 -16.38 -16.70
C TYR A 43 12.70 -16.13 -16.25
N THR A 44 11.99 -17.20 -15.91
CA THR A 44 10.67 -17.17 -15.28
C THR A 44 10.82 -17.43 -13.80
N LEU A 45 10.34 -16.50 -12.98
CA LEU A 45 10.40 -16.53 -11.53
C LEU A 45 9.04 -16.99 -11.00
N THR A 46 9.03 -17.90 -10.03
CA THR A 46 7.81 -18.33 -9.34
C THR A 46 8.00 -18.10 -7.85
N PRO A 47 7.59 -16.93 -7.32
CA PRO A 47 7.60 -16.68 -5.89
C PRO A 47 6.66 -17.64 -5.15
N ASN A 48 7.03 -18.02 -3.92
CA ASN A 48 6.09 -18.69 -3.03
C ASN A 48 4.94 -17.73 -2.66
N ALA A 49 3.84 -18.30 -2.15
CA ALA A 49 2.68 -17.51 -1.72
C ALA A 49 3.11 -16.38 -0.76
N GLY A 50 2.67 -15.17 -1.10
CA GLY A 50 2.96 -13.93 -0.38
C GLY A 50 4.36 -13.34 -0.55
N ASN A 51 5.17 -13.86 -1.48
CA ASN A 51 6.45 -13.26 -1.83
C ASN A 51 6.39 -12.50 -3.16
N VAL A 52 7.24 -11.48 -3.28
CA VAL A 52 7.50 -10.75 -4.53
C VAL A 52 8.91 -11.07 -5.00
N ALA A 53 9.06 -11.29 -6.31
CA ALA A 53 10.34 -11.51 -6.94
C ALA A 53 11.06 -10.17 -7.19
N SER A 54 12.37 -10.15 -7.02
CA SER A 54 13.23 -9.05 -7.47
C SER A 54 14.50 -9.60 -8.09
N ALA A 55 15.11 -8.80 -8.97
CA ALA A 55 16.38 -9.10 -9.61
C ALA A 55 17.38 -7.99 -9.31
N SER A 56 18.63 -8.37 -9.05
CA SER A 56 19.76 -7.46 -8.83
C SER A 56 21.01 -8.05 -9.50
N GLY A 57 22.02 -7.25 -9.79
CA GLY A 57 23.25 -7.72 -10.41
C GLY A 57 23.77 -6.78 -11.49
N SER A 58 24.72 -7.26 -12.28
CA SER A 58 25.34 -6.49 -13.37
C SER A 58 24.62 -6.62 -14.71
N CYS A 59 23.73 -7.60 -14.87
CA CYS A 59 22.97 -7.73 -16.12
C CYS A 59 21.96 -6.58 -16.30
N ILE A 60 21.96 -5.98 -17.49
CA ILE A 60 20.96 -4.98 -17.89
C ILE A 60 19.74 -5.74 -18.40
N GLY A 61 18.79 -6.02 -17.51
CA GLY A 61 17.56 -6.72 -17.82
C GLY A 61 16.34 -6.10 -17.15
N VAL A 62 15.16 -6.46 -17.65
CA VAL A 62 13.87 -5.92 -17.19
C VAL A 62 13.06 -7.06 -16.57
N LEU A 63 12.57 -6.84 -15.35
CA LEU A 63 11.59 -7.72 -14.70
C LEU A 63 10.19 -7.20 -14.98
N THR A 64 9.39 -7.93 -15.76
CA THR A 64 7.98 -7.63 -16.02
C THR A 64 7.11 -8.75 -15.47
N GLY A 65 6.32 -8.45 -14.45
CA GLY A 65 5.62 -9.48 -13.67
C GLY A 65 6.63 -10.47 -13.08
N ASN A 66 6.56 -11.72 -13.56
CA ASN A 66 7.42 -12.81 -13.11
C ASN A 66 8.48 -13.21 -14.15
N THR A 67 8.70 -12.40 -15.18
CA THR A 67 9.65 -12.71 -16.25
C THR A 67 10.77 -11.69 -16.28
N TYR A 68 12.01 -12.15 -16.10
CA TYR A 68 13.20 -11.34 -16.24
C TYR A 68 13.87 -11.61 -17.58
N THR A 69 14.03 -10.55 -18.39
CA THR A 69 14.62 -10.65 -19.72
C THR A 69 15.86 -9.78 -19.80
N VAL A 70 16.98 -10.39 -20.20
CA VAL A 70 18.21 -9.70 -20.58
C VAL A 70 18.28 -9.69 -22.10
N ASN A 71 18.18 -8.51 -22.69
CA ASN A 71 18.23 -8.31 -24.13
C ASN A 71 18.78 -6.91 -24.45
N PRO A 72 19.92 -6.79 -25.14
CA PRO A 72 20.84 -7.85 -25.55
C PRO A 72 21.82 -8.27 -24.44
N VAL A 73 22.33 -9.49 -24.51
CA VAL A 73 23.51 -9.92 -23.72
C VAL A 73 24.78 -9.50 -24.47
N THR A 74 25.48 -8.47 -23.98
CA THR A 74 26.66 -7.91 -24.64
C THR A 74 28.00 -8.37 -24.07
N ALA A 75 28.01 -8.82 -22.81
CA ALA A 75 29.17 -9.31 -22.09
C ALA A 75 28.72 -10.27 -20.99
N ASP A 76 29.68 -10.97 -20.38
CA ASP A 76 29.41 -11.76 -19.18
C ASP A 76 28.80 -10.87 -18.09
N CYS A 77 27.72 -11.34 -17.48
CA CYS A 77 27.03 -10.60 -16.43
C CYS A 77 26.43 -11.55 -15.40
N ASN A 78 26.09 -11.00 -14.24
CA ASN A 78 25.42 -11.75 -13.19
C ASN A 78 24.04 -11.18 -12.88
N VAL A 79 23.15 -12.07 -12.43
CA VAL A 79 21.85 -11.70 -11.87
C VAL A 79 21.55 -12.59 -10.66
N ALA A 80 21.25 -11.97 -9.54
CA ALA A 80 20.77 -12.59 -8.32
C ALA A 80 19.28 -12.33 -8.18
N PHE A 81 18.51 -13.42 -8.17
CA PHE A 81 17.07 -13.38 -7.92
C PHE A 81 16.79 -13.57 -6.42
N SER A 82 15.92 -12.74 -5.87
CA SER A 82 15.47 -12.84 -4.48
C SER A 82 13.94 -12.80 -4.39
N PHE A 83 13.41 -13.41 -3.34
CA PHE A 83 11.98 -13.46 -3.07
C PHE A 83 11.75 -12.96 -1.64
N ALA A 84 10.99 -11.88 -1.50
CA ALA A 84 10.76 -11.24 -0.21
C ALA A 84 9.25 -11.15 0.09
N PRO A 85 8.82 -11.30 1.35
CA PRO A 85 7.42 -11.24 1.72
C PRO A 85 6.82 -9.85 1.45
N LEU A 86 5.63 -9.84 0.89
CA LEU A 86 4.80 -8.65 0.72
C LEU A 86 3.95 -8.45 1.97
N THR A 87 4.10 -7.31 2.63
CA THR A 87 3.46 -7.09 3.93
C THR A 87 2.75 -5.74 4.02
N VAL A 88 1.66 -5.74 4.78
CA VAL A 88 1.00 -4.52 5.23
C VAL A 88 1.16 -4.43 6.75
N THR A 89 1.68 -3.31 7.23
CA THR A 89 1.84 -3.06 8.67
C THR A 89 0.78 -2.09 9.15
N ALA A 90 -0.16 -2.59 9.96
CA ALA A 90 -1.21 -1.77 10.57
C ALA A 90 -0.78 -1.20 11.92
N THR A 91 -1.02 0.08 12.13
CA THR A 91 -0.82 0.77 13.41
C THR A 91 -2.10 1.50 13.83
N ALA A 92 -2.34 1.56 15.13
CA ALA A 92 -3.49 2.22 15.73
C ALA A 92 -3.02 3.25 16.76
N GLY A 93 -3.58 4.46 16.69
CA GLY A 93 -3.46 5.47 17.73
C GLY A 93 -4.31 5.14 18.96
N THR A 94 -4.26 6.01 19.96
CA THR A 94 -5.12 5.89 21.16
C THR A 94 -6.60 6.13 20.85
N ASN A 95 -7.49 5.68 21.73
CA ASN A 95 -8.94 5.85 21.64
C ASN A 95 -9.63 5.08 20.50
N GLY A 96 -9.10 3.90 20.20
CA GLY A 96 -9.70 2.94 19.29
C GLY A 96 -8.76 1.79 18.98
N THR A 97 -9.20 0.87 18.14
CA THR A 97 -8.46 -0.35 17.78
C THR A 97 -8.49 -0.62 16.28
N VAL A 98 -7.48 -1.36 15.81
CA VAL A 98 -7.39 -1.90 14.43
C VAL A 98 -7.08 -3.39 14.52
N THR A 99 -7.82 -4.20 13.77
CA THR A 99 -7.65 -5.66 13.74
C THR A 99 -7.60 -6.16 12.29
N PRO A 100 -6.59 -6.95 11.89
CA PRO A 100 -5.39 -7.31 12.66
C PRO A 100 -4.46 -6.11 12.90
N LEU A 101 -3.75 -6.09 14.04
CA LEU A 101 -2.70 -5.09 14.33
C LEU A 101 -1.33 -5.66 13.94
N GLY A 102 -0.41 -4.79 13.51
CA GLY A 102 0.94 -5.19 13.15
C GLY A 102 1.03 -5.75 11.72
N VAL A 103 1.91 -6.71 11.52
CA VAL A 103 2.27 -7.21 10.18
C VAL A 103 1.24 -8.22 9.68
N THR A 104 0.71 -7.98 8.49
CA THR A 104 -0.15 -8.90 7.74
C THR A 104 0.52 -9.25 6.41
N ASN A 105 0.69 -10.54 6.11
CA ASN A 105 1.20 -10.99 4.83
C ASN A 105 0.11 -10.88 3.74
N VAL A 106 0.47 -10.30 2.61
CA VAL A 106 -0.39 -10.23 1.42
C VAL A 106 -0.20 -11.51 0.63
N ALA A 107 -1.27 -12.21 0.24
CA ALA A 107 -1.16 -13.51 -0.42
C ALA A 107 -0.51 -13.47 -1.81
N ALA A 108 -0.72 -12.39 -2.57
CA ALA A 108 -0.11 -12.16 -3.87
C ALA A 108 -0.09 -10.65 -4.20
N PRO A 109 0.86 -10.18 -5.04
CA PRO A 109 0.83 -8.81 -5.56
C PRO A 109 -0.51 -8.49 -6.23
N GLY A 110 -1.05 -7.31 -5.96
CA GLY A 110 -2.34 -6.86 -6.47
C GLY A 110 -3.54 -7.23 -5.60
N ASN A 111 -3.35 -8.09 -4.58
CA ASN A 111 -4.42 -8.36 -3.62
C ASN A 111 -4.61 -7.18 -2.65
N THR A 112 -5.82 -7.06 -2.12
CA THR A 112 -6.18 -6.11 -1.06
C THR A 112 -6.14 -6.79 0.31
N VAL A 113 -5.91 -6.01 1.36
CA VAL A 113 -6.01 -6.46 2.75
C VAL A 113 -7.17 -5.72 3.43
N VAL A 114 -7.87 -6.42 4.31
CA VAL A 114 -9.03 -5.88 5.04
C VAL A 114 -8.68 -5.78 6.53
N TYR A 115 -9.04 -4.64 7.11
CA TYR A 115 -8.89 -4.35 8.54
C TYR A 115 -10.23 -3.89 9.11
N THR A 116 -10.51 -4.32 10.34
CA THR A 116 -11.60 -3.78 11.16
C THR A 116 -11.05 -2.66 12.03
N VAL A 117 -11.65 -1.48 11.94
CA VAL A 117 -11.31 -0.26 12.67
C VAL A 117 -12.46 0.09 13.60
N THR A 118 -12.21 0.09 14.90
CA THR A 118 -13.24 0.34 15.93
C THR A 118 -12.82 1.53 16.80
N PRO A 119 -13.36 2.74 16.55
CA PRO A 119 -13.18 3.88 17.44
C PRO A 119 -13.85 3.67 18.80
N ASP A 120 -13.27 4.24 19.85
CA ASP A 120 -13.93 4.34 21.14
C ASP A 120 -15.10 5.35 21.07
N PRO A 121 -16.08 5.28 22.02
CA PRO A 121 -17.19 6.22 22.04
C PRO A 121 -16.73 7.68 22.06
N GLY A 122 -17.30 8.50 21.17
CA GLY A 122 -16.94 9.92 21.03
C GLY A 122 -15.75 10.18 20.11
N PHE A 123 -15.19 9.16 19.44
CA PHE A 123 -14.09 9.30 18.48
C PHE A 123 -14.48 8.84 17.08
N VAL A 124 -13.78 9.37 16.08
CA VAL A 124 -13.85 8.92 14.68
C VAL A 124 -12.48 8.57 14.15
N ALA A 125 -12.41 7.52 13.34
CA ALA A 125 -11.18 7.08 12.71
C ALA A 125 -10.76 8.01 11.56
N ARG A 126 -9.44 8.19 11.43
CA ARG A 126 -8.74 8.85 10.33
C ARG A 126 -7.64 7.91 9.89
N VAL A 127 -7.63 7.53 8.62
CA VAL A 127 -6.55 6.70 8.07
C VAL A 127 -5.54 7.61 7.39
N ALA A 128 -4.27 7.39 7.68
CA ALA A 128 -3.17 8.12 7.07
C ALA A 128 -3.18 7.92 5.54
N ALA A 129 -3.01 9.02 4.82
CA ALA A 129 -2.91 9.05 3.36
C ALA A 129 -1.56 9.62 2.93
N GLY A 130 -0.97 9.04 1.89
CA GLY A 130 0.32 9.45 1.34
C GLY A 130 1.55 8.80 2.00
N GLY A 131 2.74 9.09 1.45
CA GLY A 131 3.99 8.45 1.89
C GLY A 131 3.98 6.94 1.67
N SER A 132 4.40 6.17 2.68
CA SER A 132 4.40 4.71 2.64
C SER A 132 3.03 4.07 2.94
N ALA A 133 1.95 4.86 3.00
CA ALA A 133 0.62 4.35 3.27
C ALA A 133 0.09 3.54 2.08
N CYS A 134 -0.60 2.43 2.35
CA CYS A 134 -1.19 1.59 1.30
C CYS A 134 -2.30 2.28 0.51
N GLY A 135 -2.90 3.34 1.07
CA GLY A 135 -4.18 3.87 0.58
C GLY A 135 -5.30 2.85 0.72
N GLY A 136 -6.53 3.27 0.41
CA GLY A 136 -7.71 2.42 0.56
C GLY A 136 -8.97 3.20 0.89
N THR A 137 -10.02 2.46 1.24
CA THR A 137 -11.33 3.01 1.57
C THR A 137 -11.80 2.50 2.92
N LEU A 138 -12.26 3.40 3.80
CA LEU A 138 -12.94 3.08 5.05
C LEU A 138 -14.46 3.21 4.85
N VAL A 139 -15.19 2.12 4.98
CA VAL A 139 -16.67 2.10 4.96
C VAL A 139 -17.18 1.55 6.28
N GLY A 140 -17.85 2.39 7.07
CA GLY A 140 -18.22 2.04 8.45
C GLY A 140 -16.97 1.76 9.29
N THR A 141 -16.85 0.53 9.78
CA THR A 141 -15.68 0.04 10.53
C THR A 141 -14.73 -0.80 9.68
N THR A 142 -14.99 -0.99 8.38
CA THR A 142 -14.17 -1.84 7.52
C THR A 142 -13.28 -1.01 6.62
N TYR A 143 -11.97 -1.11 6.83
CA TYR A 143 -10.96 -0.53 5.95
C TYR A 143 -10.45 -1.58 4.97
N THR A 144 -10.50 -1.28 3.68
CA THR A 144 -9.93 -2.12 2.62
C THR A 144 -8.82 -1.35 1.92
N THR A 145 -7.61 -1.92 1.87
CA THR A 145 -6.49 -1.29 1.15
C THR A 145 -6.75 -1.25 -0.35
N ASN A 146 -6.02 -0.39 -1.06
CA ASN A 146 -5.84 -0.58 -2.49
C ASN A 146 -5.07 -1.89 -2.79
N PRO A 147 -5.04 -2.35 -4.05
CA PRO A 147 -4.14 -3.41 -4.49
C PRO A 147 -2.71 -3.17 -4.01
N VAL A 148 -2.13 -4.13 -3.29
CA VAL A 148 -0.80 -4.00 -2.71
C VAL A 148 0.24 -4.61 -3.65
N ASN A 149 1.16 -3.78 -4.15
CA ASN A 149 2.26 -4.22 -5.03
C ASN A 149 3.65 -4.02 -4.41
N ALA A 150 3.72 -3.24 -3.33
CA ALA A 150 4.91 -3.04 -2.52
C ALA A 150 4.49 -2.97 -1.05
N SER A 151 5.36 -3.40 -0.13
CA SER A 151 5.04 -3.37 1.30
C SER A 151 4.78 -1.95 1.76
N CYS A 152 3.73 -1.78 2.56
CA CYS A 152 3.18 -0.47 2.91
C CYS A 152 2.56 -0.48 4.32
N THR A 153 2.13 0.68 4.79
CA THR A 153 1.55 0.84 6.14
C THR A 153 0.09 1.26 6.10
N VAL A 154 -0.65 0.89 7.13
CA VAL A 154 -2.00 1.39 7.41
C VAL A 154 -1.98 2.02 8.79
N GLY A 155 -1.75 3.33 8.83
CA GLY A 155 -1.78 4.09 10.08
C GLY A 155 -3.16 4.65 10.35
N VAL A 156 -3.76 4.30 11.48
CA VAL A 156 -5.07 4.82 11.88
C VAL A 156 -4.92 5.67 13.14
N THR A 157 -5.48 6.88 13.12
CA THR A 157 -5.61 7.74 14.28
C THR A 157 -7.08 7.97 14.60
N PHE A 158 -7.37 8.29 15.86
CA PHE A 158 -8.74 8.56 16.32
C PHE A 158 -8.83 9.99 16.83
N VAL A 159 -9.80 10.74 16.31
CA VAL A 159 -10.01 12.14 16.63
C VAL A 159 -11.35 12.29 17.33
N ALA A 160 -11.38 13.05 18.42
CA ALA A 160 -12.60 13.30 19.17
C ALA A 160 -13.65 14.01 18.30
N LEU A 161 -14.89 13.57 18.39
CA LEU A 161 -16.04 14.26 17.84
C LEU A 161 -16.22 15.57 18.60
N ALA A 162 -16.28 16.68 17.88
CA ALA A 162 -16.69 17.95 18.47
C ALA A 162 -18.17 17.82 18.85
N VAL A 163 -18.46 17.74 20.14
CA VAL A 163 -19.84 17.96 20.61
C VAL A 163 -20.11 19.45 20.40
N PRO A 164 -21.15 19.86 19.65
CA PRO A 164 -21.49 21.26 19.58
C PRO A 164 -21.70 21.75 21.02
N ALA A 165 -21.00 22.82 21.40
CA ALA A 165 -21.24 23.46 22.68
C ALA A 165 -22.76 23.65 22.78
N SER A 166 -23.35 23.20 23.89
CA SER A 166 -24.75 23.46 24.15
C SER A 166 -24.95 24.96 23.94
N ILE A 167 -25.70 25.33 22.91
CA ILE A 167 -26.20 26.69 22.79
C ILE A 167 -26.89 26.88 24.13
N PRO A 168 -26.52 27.88 24.96
CA PRO A 168 -27.27 28.13 26.16
C PRO A 168 -28.68 28.43 25.67
N THR A 169 -29.58 27.44 25.74
CA THR A 169 -31.01 27.66 25.73
C THR A 169 -31.19 28.79 26.73
N LEU A 170 -31.83 29.92 26.33
CA LEU A 170 -32.04 31.07 27.21
C LEU A 170 -32.27 30.51 28.60
N SER A 171 -31.33 30.79 29.52
CA SER A 171 -31.40 30.25 30.87
C SER A 171 -32.81 30.50 31.42
N GLU A 172 -33.29 29.75 32.41
CA GLU A 172 -34.62 30.05 32.99
C GLU A 172 -34.78 31.54 33.28
N TRP A 173 -33.70 32.19 33.72
CA TRP A 173 -33.59 33.65 33.85
C TRP A 173 -33.83 34.43 32.56
N GLY A 174 -33.27 34.02 31.42
CA GLY A 174 -33.56 34.59 30.10
C GLY A 174 -35.03 34.49 29.70
N LEU A 175 -35.70 33.35 29.95
CA LEU A 175 -37.14 33.23 29.72
C LEU A 175 -37.96 34.09 30.69
N LEU A 176 -37.55 34.18 31.96
CA LEU A 176 -38.19 35.02 32.97
C LEU A 176 -38.05 36.52 32.66
N ILE A 177 -36.89 36.94 32.16
CA ILE A 177 -36.66 38.34 31.76
C ILE A 177 -37.49 38.67 30.52
N LEU A 178 -37.57 37.75 29.54
CA LEU A 178 -38.39 37.96 28.34
C LEU A 178 -39.88 38.03 28.67
N SER A 179 -40.38 37.19 29.59
CA SER A 179 -41.77 37.23 30.02
C SER A 179 -42.10 38.50 30.81
N ALA A 180 -41.18 38.96 31.69
CA ALA A 180 -41.33 40.21 32.42
C ALA A 180 -41.33 41.44 31.49
N LEU A 181 -40.46 41.45 30.47
CA LEU A 181 -40.43 42.51 29.45
C LEU A 181 -41.73 42.56 28.64
N MET A 182 -42.24 41.39 28.23
CA MET A 182 -43.51 41.29 27.50
C MET A 182 -44.69 41.79 28.35
N ALA A 183 -44.74 41.44 29.64
CA ALA A 183 -45.77 41.92 30.55
C ALA A 183 -45.71 43.45 30.75
N ALA A 184 -44.50 44.01 30.93
CA ALA A 184 -44.31 45.45 31.07
C ALA A 184 -44.72 46.22 29.81
N LEU A 185 -44.41 45.68 28.62
CA LEU A 185 -44.81 46.26 27.34
C LEU A 185 -46.34 46.28 27.20
N PHE A 186 -47.01 45.19 27.58
CA PHE A 186 -48.47 45.07 27.52
C PHE A 186 -49.16 46.08 28.45
N ILE A 187 -48.64 46.25 29.68
CA ILE A 187 -49.13 47.26 30.62
C ILE A 187 -48.91 48.68 30.08
N TYR A 188 -47.75 48.95 29.47
CA TYR A 188 -47.45 50.25 28.88
C TYR A 188 -48.40 50.60 27.73
N PHE A 189 -48.65 49.66 26.80
CA PHE A 189 -49.58 49.88 25.70
C PHE A 189 -51.02 50.05 26.19
N HIS A 190 -51.48 49.26 27.17
CA HIS A 190 -52.82 49.46 27.75
C HIS A 190 -52.98 50.82 28.43
N ARG A 191 -51.98 51.28 29.19
CA ARG A 191 -52.02 52.61 29.81
C ARG A 191 -52.00 53.74 28.78
N ARG A 192 -51.40 53.51 27.62
CA ARG A 192 -51.32 54.48 26.53
C ARG A 192 -52.60 54.53 25.69
N GLN A 193 -53.35 53.43 25.61
CA GLN A 193 -54.67 53.37 24.93
C GLN A 193 -55.83 53.87 25.81
N ALA A 194 -55.65 53.90 27.14
CA ALA A 194 -56.64 54.40 28.09
C ALA A 194 -56.55 55.92 28.35
N ARG A 195 -55.68 56.64 27.62
CA ARG A 195 -55.60 58.10 27.57
C ARG A 195 -56.04 58.58 26.20
#